data_AF-A0A8T0A381-F1
#
_entry.id   AF-A0A8T0A381-F1
#
_cell.length_a   1.000
_cell.length_b   1.000
_cell.length_c   1.000
_cell.angle_alpha   90.00
_cell.angle_beta   90.00
_cell.angle_gamma   90.00
#
_symmetry.space_group_name_H-M   'P 1'
#
loop_
_entity.id
_entity.type
_entity.pdbx_description
1 polymer ?
#
loop_
_entity_poly.entity_id
_entity_poly.type
_entity_poly.pdbx_seq_one_letter_code
_entity_poly.pdbx_strand_id
1 'polypeptide(L)'
;MAITEQVPFVAHYRFRLNSNWNFYIKVKVRDPSTNTAVIRINSKERSFVSTALPFILKIGKCRCTLQLLFEGSSIRTVERFLLRSNLKMLYTKLRIAKCEEEKSSLRSAIRSITGPRIAHIRM
;
A
#
# COMPACT_ATOMS: atom_id res chain seq x y z
N MET A 1 -13.49 -20.52 -14.55
CA MET A 1 -12.25 -19.80 -14.15
C MET A 1 -12.47 -18.32 -14.40
N ALA A 2 -12.75 -17.52 -13.36
CA ALA A 2 -13.00 -16.09 -13.53
C ALA A 2 -11.67 -15.33 -13.40
N ILE A 3 -11.13 -14.92 -14.55
CA ILE A 3 -10.01 -13.99 -14.66
C ILE A 3 -10.50 -12.67 -14.06
N THR A 4 -10.07 -12.37 -12.83
CA THR A 4 -10.47 -11.13 -12.16
C THR A 4 -9.42 -10.09 -12.48
N GLU A 5 -9.59 -9.39 -13.60
CA GLU A 5 -8.81 -8.19 -13.94
C GLU A 5 -9.01 -7.14 -12.84
N GLN A 6 -7.93 -6.85 -12.10
CA GLN A 6 -7.91 -5.75 -11.12
C GLN A 6 -7.77 -4.41 -11.86
N VAL A 7 -8.92 -3.83 -12.22
CA VAL A 7 -9.00 -2.51 -12.85
C VAL A 7 -8.55 -1.40 -11.88
N PRO A 8 -7.76 -0.41 -12.33
CA PRO A 8 -7.40 0.69 -11.48
C PRO A 8 -8.57 1.71 -11.25
N PHE A 9 -9.40 1.50 -10.21
CA PHE A 9 -10.30 2.50 -9.58
C PHE A 9 -9.62 3.62 -8.75
N VAL A 10 -9.63 4.87 -9.24
CA VAL A 10 -9.25 6.08 -8.47
C VAL A 10 -10.50 6.68 -7.83
N ALA A 11 -10.59 6.64 -6.51
CA ALA A 11 -11.74 7.15 -5.78
C ALA A 11 -11.46 8.57 -5.23
N HIS A 12 -12.12 9.58 -5.79
CA HIS A 12 -12.15 10.93 -5.27
C HIS A 12 -13.46 11.14 -4.51
N TYR A 13 -13.42 11.10 -3.17
CA TYR A 13 -14.59 11.32 -2.34
C TYR A 13 -14.58 12.75 -1.78
N ARG A 14 -15.54 13.59 -2.18
CA ARG A 14 -15.82 14.87 -1.53
C ARG A 14 -17.19 14.78 -0.86
N PHE A 15 -17.20 14.41 0.41
CA PHE A 15 -18.43 14.44 1.22
C PHE A 15 -18.67 15.88 1.69
N ARG A 16 -19.77 16.48 1.25
CA ARG A 16 -20.26 17.77 1.76
C ARG A 16 -21.41 17.45 2.72
N LEU A 17 -21.10 17.34 4.00
CA LEU A 17 -22.11 17.25 5.06
C LEU A 17 -22.46 18.66 5.55
N ASN A 18 -23.74 18.91 5.79
CA ASN A 18 -24.24 20.23 6.16
C ASN A 18 -23.71 20.68 7.54
N SER A 19 -23.28 21.94 7.55
CA SER A 19 -22.88 22.80 8.68
C SER A 19 -21.69 22.34 9.56
N ASN A 20 -20.54 23.01 9.35
CA ASN A 20 -19.30 23.08 10.14
C ASN A 20 -18.28 21.92 10.12
N TRP A 21 -18.53 20.83 9.38
CA TRP A 21 -17.56 19.72 9.26
C TRP A 21 -16.90 19.70 7.87
N ASN A 22 -15.74 20.33 7.73
CA ASN A 22 -14.92 20.23 6.52
C ASN A 22 -14.12 18.92 6.52
N PHE A 23 -14.77 17.84 6.06
CA PHE A 23 -14.15 16.53 5.85
C PHE A 23 -13.32 16.52 4.56
N TYR A 24 -12.00 16.25 4.66
CA TYR A 24 -11.10 16.23 3.50
C TYR A 24 -10.39 14.90 3.39
N ILE A 25 -10.79 14.11 2.39
CA ILE A 25 -10.14 12.87 1.99
C ILE A 25 -9.70 12.96 0.53
N LYS A 26 -8.43 12.69 0.27
CA LYS A 26 -7.88 12.67 -1.09
C LYS A 26 -6.94 11.49 -1.27
N VAL A 27 -7.19 10.67 -2.30
CA VAL A 27 -6.23 9.64 -2.73
C VAL A 27 -5.03 10.33 -3.37
N LYS A 28 -3.82 9.97 -2.93
CA LYS A 28 -2.56 10.53 -3.40
C LYS A 28 -1.81 9.59 -4.32
N VAL A 29 -1.77 8.31 -3.96
CA VAL A 29 -1.08 7.28 -4.71
C VAL A 29 -1.98 6.05 -4.72
N ARG A 30 -2.03 5.38 -5.87
CA ARG A 30 -2.65 4.07 -5.98
C ARG A 30 -1.77 3.18 -6.84
N ASP A 31 -1.37 2.06 -6.26
CA ASP A 31 -0.59 1.04 -6.94
C ASP A 31 -1.46 -0.23 -7.07
N PRO A 32 -1.96 -0.52 -8.28
CA PRO A 32 -2.76 -1.72 -8.52
C PRO A 32 -1.92 -3.00 -8.40
N SER A 33 -0.60 -2.94 -8.61
CA SER A 33 0.26 -4.14 -8.56
C SER A 33 0.43 -4.68 -7.15
N THR A 34 0.45 -3.79 -6.16
CA THR A 34 0.55 -4.15 -4.74
C THR A 34 -0.78 -4.05 -3.99
N ASN A 35 -1.86 -3.64 -4.67
CA ASN A 35 -3.16 -3.33 -4.07
C ASN A 35 -3.07 -2.34 -2.89
N THR A 36 -2.11 -1.40 -2.96
CA THR A 36 -1.91 -0.38 -1.94
C THR A 36 -2.40 0.98 -2.40
N ALA A 37 -2.92 1.77 -1.46
CA ALA A 37 -3.33 3.14 -1.70
C ALA A 37 -2.89 4.04 -0.56
N VAL A 38 -2.42 5.25 -0.91
CA VAL A 38 -2.09 6.29 0.06
C VAL A 38 -3.22 7.32 0.04
N ILE A 39 -3.85 7.51 1.19
CA ILE A 39 -4.95 8.43 1.37
C ILE A 39 -4.50 9.56 2.29
N ARG A 40 -4.67 10.80 1.84
CA ARG A 40 -4.49 11.99 2.67
C ARG A 40 -5.80 12.31 3.34
N ILE A 41 -5.76 12.44 4.65
CA ILE A 41 -6.90 12.80 5.49
C ILE A 41 -6.53 14.01 6.37
N ASN A 42 -7.53 14.66 6.94
CA ASN A 42 -7.29 15.66 7.97
C ASN A 42 -6.86 14.99 9.27
N SER A 43 -5.96 15.61 10.05
CA SER A 43 -5.45 15.01 11.29
C SER A 43 -6.55 14.78 12.32
N LYS A 44 -7.57 15.64 12.34
CA LYS A 44 -8.75 15.53 13.21
C LYS A 44 -9.61 14.29 12.93
N GLU A 45 -9.55 13.78 11.69
CA GLU A 45 -10.37 12.66 11.21
C GLU A 45 -9.63 11.32 11.27
N ARG A 46 -8.37 11.33 11.72
CA ARG A 46 -7.49 10.16 11.83
C ARG A 46 -8.17 8.95 12.46
N SER A 47 -8.70 9.13 13.67
CA SER A 47 -9.28 8.03 14.44
C SER A 47 -10.52 7.47 13.75
N PHE A 48 -11.37 8.35 13.24
CA PHE A 48 -12.59 7.96 12.51
C PHE A 48 -12.27 7.14 11.26
N VAL A 49 -11.30 7.58 10.45
CA VAL A 49 -10.92 6.84 9.23
C VAL A 49 -10.29 5.50 9.60
N SER A 50 -9.40 5.46 10.58
CA SER A 50 -8.76 4.21 11.03
C SER A 50 -9.78 3.17 11.51
N THR A 51 -10.78 3.60 12.28
CA THR A 51 -11.83 2.70 12.77
C THR A 51 -12.84 2.32 11.68
N ALA A 52 -13.12 3.19 10.72
CA ALA A 52 -14.02 2.89 9.59
C ALA A 52 -13.39 1.90 8.57
N LEU A 53 -12.06 1.97 8.39
CA LEU A 53 -11.18 0.99 7.71
C LEU A 53 -11.78 -0.41 7.53
N PRO A 54 -11.76 -1.21 8.61
CA PRO A 54 -12.10 -2.63 8.58
C PRO A 54 -13.57 -2.92 8.23
N PHE A 55 -14.47 -1.95 8.41
CA PHE A 55 -15.90 -2.13 8.12
C PHE A 55 -16.25 -1.96 6.64
N ILE A 56 -15.30 -1.48 5.82
CA ILE A 56 -15.48 -1.39 4.37
C ILE A 56 -15.25 -2.78 3.77
N LEU A 57 -16.33 -3.54 3.63
CA LEU A 57 -16.33 -4.93 3.13
C LEU A 57 -16.48 -5.04 1.60
N LYS A 58 -16.87 -3.94 0.94
CA LYS A 58 -17.13 -3.91 -0.50
C LYS A 58 -16.80 -2.55 -1.08
N ILE A 59 -16.05 -2.55 -2.19
CA ILE A 59 -15.77 -1.36 -2.99
C ILE A 59 -16.22 -1.65 -4.42
N GLY A 60 -17.23 -0.92 -4.89
CA GLY A 60 -17.85 -1.16 -6.19
C GLY A 60 -18.46 -2.57 -6.27
N LYS A 61 -17.95 -3.38 -7.21
CA LYS A 61 -18.38 -4.79 -7.39
C LYS A 61 -17.51 -5.80 -6.63
N CYS A 62 -16.40 -5.37 -6.03
CA CYS A 62 -15.42 -6.26 -5.40
C CYS A 62 -15.63 -6.34 -3.89
N ARG A 63 -15.63 -7.56 -3.33
CA ARG A 63 -15.48 -7.77 -1.89
C ARG A 63 -14.02 -7.57 -1.51
N CYS A 64 -13.77 -6.82 -0.45
CA CYS A 64 -12.42 -6.51 0.00
C CYS A 64 -12.39 -6.25 1.50
N THR A 65 -11.23 -6.47 2.11
CA THR A 65 -10.96 -6.03 3.48
C THR A 65 -9.87 -5.00 3.41
N LEU A 66 -10.13 -3.79 3.92
CA LEU A 66 -9.13 -2.74 3.98
C LEU A 66 -8.34 -2.86 5.29
N GLN A 67 -7.01 -2.84 5.16
CA GLN A 67 -6.10 -2.84 6.29
C GLN A 67 -5.25 -1.56 6.28
N LEU A 68 -5.18 -0.88 7.42
CA LEU A 68 -4.25 0.22 7.62
C LEU A 68 -2.84 -0.36 7.82
N LEU A 69 -1.95 -0.13 6.85
CA LEU A 69 -0.55 -0.61 6.91
C LEU A 69 0.35 0.32 7.71
N PHE A 70 0.20 1.63 7.51
CA PHE A 70 1.02 2.64 8.14
C PHE A 70 0.32 3.99 8.11
N GLU A 71 0.62 4.81 9.11
CA GLU A 71 0.16 6.18 9.18
C GLU A 71 1.34 7.12 9.43
N GLY A 72 1.42 8.18 8.62
CA GLY A 72 2.49 9.16 8.72
C GLY A 72 2.01 10.57 8.39
N SER A 73 2.67 11.56 8.98
CA SER A 73 2.39 12.98 8.77
C SER A 73 2.91 13.52 7.44
N SER A 74 3.85 12.82 6.79
CA SER A 74 4.46 13.24 5.52
C SER A 74 4.48 12.11 4.49
N ILE A 75 4.32 12.48 3.21
CA ILE A 75 4.42 11.53 2.08
C ILE A 75 5.80 10.84 2.08
N ARG A 76 6.87 11.58 2.38
CA ARG A 76 8.24 11.02 2.44
C ARG A 76 8.38 9.90 3.46
N THR A 77 7.71 10.03 4.62
CA THR A 77 7.71 8.98 5.65
C THR A 77 6.95 7.74 5.18
N VAL A 78 5.81 7.94 4.51
CA VAL A 78 5.00 6.86 3.93
C VAL A 78 5.78 6.12 2.84
N GLU A 79 6.46 6.85 1.94
CA GLU A 79 7.31 6.27 0.89
C GLU A 79 8.43 5.42 1.49
N ARG A 80 9.15 5.93 2.51
CA ARG A 80 10.20 5.17 3.19
C ARG A 80 9.66 3.90 3.85
N PHE A 81 8.47 3.97 4.47
CA PHE A 81 7.82 2.80 5.05
C PHE A 81 7.47 1.77 3.97
N LEU A 82 6.83 2.19 2.88
CA LEU A 82 6.44 1.32 1.77
C LEU A 82 7.65 0.62 1.15
N LEU A 83 8.75 1.36 0.92
CA LEU A 83 10.01 0.78 0.45
C LEU A 83 10.51 -0.31 1.41
N ARG A 84 10.60 -0.02 2.71
CA ARG A 84 11.06 -1.00 3.72
C ARG A 84 10.15 -2.22 3.79
N SER A 85 8.84 -2.02 3.74
CA SER A 85 7.85 -3.11 3.79
C SER A 85 7.95 -4.02 2.57
N ASN A 86 8.02 -3.43 1.37
CA ASN A 86 8.18 -4.17 0.11
C ASN A 86 9.50 -4.95 0.10
N LEU A 87 10.58 -4.34 0.57
CA LEU A 87 11.90 -4.98 0.65
C LEU A 87 11.88 -6.16 1.64
N LYS A 88 11.23 -6.01 2.80
CA LYS A 88 11.01 -7.11 3.75
C LYS A 88 10.20 -8.25 3.11
N MET A 89 9.13 -7.93 2.39
CA MET A 89 8.33 -8.92 1.67
C MET A 89 9.17 -9.67 0.63
N LEU A 90 10.02 -8.98 -0.13
CA LEU A 90 10.90 -9.61 -1.12
C LEU A 90 11.92 -10.55 -0.46
N TYR A 91 12.52 -10.16 0.66
CA TYR A 91 13.41 -11.06 1.42
C TYR A 91 12.67 -12.28 1.97
N THR A 92 11.45 -12.10 2.47
CA THR A 92 10.63 -13.23 2.94
C THR A 92 10.31 -14.18 1.79
N LYS A 93 9.92 -13.66 0.62
CA LYS A 93 9.69 -14.47 -0.59
C LYS A 93 10.96 -15.21 -1.03
N LEU A 94 12.11 -14.53 -1.00
CA LEU A 94 13.40 -15.14 -1.35
C LEU A 94 13.76 -16.31 -0.43
N ARG A 95 13.44 -16.21 0.87
CA ARG A 95 13.69 -17.29 1.84
C ARG A 95 12.80 -18.52 1.60
N ILE A 96 11.60 -18.31 1.08
CA ILE A 96 10.61 -19.39 0.86
C ILE A 96 10.74 -19.99 -0.56
N ALA A 97 11.26 -19.23 -1.52
CA ALA A 97 11.40 -19.63 -2.91
C ALA A 97 12.20 -20.93 -3.05
N LYS A 98 11.63 -21.91 -3.76
CA LYS A 98 12.27 -23.20 -4.04
C LYS A 98 12.94 -23.23 -5.41
N CYS A 99 12.40 -22.49 -6.38
CA CYS A 99 12.91 -22.43 -7.75
C CYS A 99 14.06 -21.41 -7.88
N GLU A 100 15.12 -21.78 -8.62
CA GLU A 100 16.26 -20.88 -8.86
C GLU A 100 15.92 -19.71 -9.79
N GLU A 101 14.98 -19.88 -10.72
CA GLU A 101 14.50 -18.78 -11.59
C GLU A 101 13.79 -17.69 -10.79
N GLU A 102 12.94 -18.10 -9.84
CA GLU A 102 12.27 -17.18 -8.91
C GLU A 102 13.29 -16.46 -8.01
N LYS A 103 14.28 -17.20 -7.48
CA LYS A 103 15.34 -16.60 -6.66
C LYS A 103 16.17 -15.59 -7.44
N SER A 104 16.51 -15.88 -8.70
CA SER A 104 17.23 -14.96 -9.58
C SER A 104 16.42 -13.68 -9.82
N SER A 105 15.14 -13.83 -10.15
CA SER A 105 14.21 -12.71 -10.36
C SER A 105 14.05 -11.86 -9.10
N LEU A 106 13.89 -12.48 -7.93
CA LEU A 106 13.78 -11.80 -6.64
C LEU A 106 15.07 -11.05 -6.28
N ARG A 107 16.25 -11.65 -6.51
CA ARG A 107 17.55 -10.98 -6.30
C ARG A 107 17.72 -9.77 -7.21
N SER A 108 17.30 -9.88 -8.47
CA SER A 108 17.31 -8.75 -9.42
C SER A 108 16.40 -7.61 -8.94
N ALA A 109 15.17 -7.94 -8.54
CA ALA A 109 14.22 -6.98 -8.00
C ALA A 109 14.75 -6.28 -6.73
N ILE A 110 15.33 -7.04 -5.79
CA ILE A 110 15.95 -6.47 -4.58
C ILE A 110 17.08 -5.51 -4.97
N ARG A 111 18.01 -5.94 -5.84
CA ARG A 111 19.13 -5.10 -6.30
C ARG A 111 18.66 -3.80 -6.96
N SER A 112 17.57 -3.84 -7.73
CA SER A 112 17.02 -2.64 -8.37
C SER A 112 16.55 -1.59 -7.37
N ILE A 113 16.05 -2.01 -6.20
CA ILE A 113 15.53 -1.13 -5.15
C ILE A 113 16.66 -0.63 -4.24
N THR A 114 17.64 -1.49 -3.93
CA THR A 114 18.73 -1.14 -3.02
C THR A 114 19.94 -0.48 -3.69
N GLY A 115 20.04 -0.56 -5.01
CA GLY A 115 21.19 -0.04 -5.77
C GLY A 115 22.46 -0.88 -5.60
N PRO A 116 23.52 -0.55 -6.36
CA PRO A 116 24.75 -1.35 -6.45
C PRO A 116 25.66 -1.28 -5.20
N ARG A 117 25.35 -0.44 -4.19
CA ARG A 117 26.10 -0.36 -2.94
C ARG A 117 25.36 -1.04 -1.80
N ILE A 118 25.42 -2.38 -1.74
CA ILE A 118 25.19 -3.09 -0.47
C ILE A 118 26.32 -4.11 -0.27
N ALA A 119 27.35 -3.66 0.44
CA ALA A 119 28.37 -4.48 1.08
C ALA A 119 27.92 -5.00 2.47
N HIS A 120 26.63 -4.88 2.83
CA HIS A 120 26.12 -5.25 4.15
C HIS A 120 24.82 -6.05 4.08
N ILE A 121 24.86 -7.24 3.51
CA ILE A 121 23.95 -8.32 3.91
C ILE A 121 24.78 -9.61 3.94
N ARG A 122 25.60 -9.71 4.99
CA ARG A 122 25.94 -11.03 5.53
C ARG A 122 24.68 -11.46 6.29
N MET A 123 23.93 -12.39 5.69
CA MET A 123 23.18 -13.37 6.47
C MET A 123 24.13 -14.50 6.81
#